data_AF-A0A6J4NTZ5-F1
#
_entry.id   AF-A0A6J4NTZ5-F1
#
_cell.length_a   1.000
_cell.length_b   1.000
_cell.length_c   1.000
_cell.angle_alpha   90.00
_cell.angle_beta   90.00
_cell.angle_gamma   90.00
#
_symmetry.space_group_name_H-M   'P 1'
#
loop_
_entity.id
_entity.type
_entity.pdbx_description
1 polymer ?
#
loop_
_entity_poly.entity_id
_entity_poly.type
_entity_poly.pdbx_seq_one_letter_code
_entity_poly.pdbx_strand_id
1 'polypeptide(L)' 'QRAAGAAVLVVSEDLDELLALADRVLVLHEGRVAGVLEAAATVAMAVGRLMTGGSA' A
#
# COMPACT_ATOMS: atom_id res chain seq x y z
N GLN A 1 16.99 -4.00 5.94
CA GLN A 1 17.50 -2.64 5.64
C GLN A 1 16.69 -1.49 6.29
N ARG A 2 15.47 -1.74 6.81
CA ARG A 2 14.67 -0.75 7.57
C ARG A 2 15.42 -0.10 8.75
N ALA A 3 16.23 -0.87 9.48
CA ALA A 3 16.95 -0.42 10.67
C ALA A 3 18.15 0.54 10.40
N ALA A 4 18.52 0.77 9.13
CA ALA A 4 19.66 1.63 8.77
C ALA A 4 19.29 3.10 8.54
N GLY A 5 18.04 3.50 8.80
CA GLY A 5 17.57 4.89 8.67
C GLY A 5 17.25 5.35 7.24
N ALA A 6 17.17 4.42 6.28
CA ALA A 6 16.80 4.72 4.90
C ALA A 6 15.32 4.42 4.63
N ALA A 7 14.65 5.31 3.92
CA ALA A 7 13.32 5.03 3.37
C ALA A 7 13.43 4.07 2.19
N VAL A 8 12.55 3.06 2.13
CA VAL A 8 12.50 2.07 1.05
C VAL A 8 11.14 2.19 0.36
N LEU A 9 11.16 2.42 -0.94
CA LEU A 9 9.97 2.37 -1.79
C LEU A 9 9.94 1.01 -2.49
N VAL A 10 8.87 0.26 -2.29
CA VAL A 10 8.63 -1.05 -2.92
C VAL A 10 7.39 -0.94 -3.79
N VAL A 11 7.49 -1.46 -5.02
CA VAL A 11 6.37 -1.57 -5.96
C VAL A 11 6.26 -3.05 -6.33
N SER A 12 5.10 -3.63 -6.08
CA SER A 12 4.79 -5.04 -6.37
C SER A 12 3.31 -5.17 -6.74
N GLU A 13 2.96 -6.25 -7.42
CA GLU A 13 1.58 -6.68 -7.65
C GLU A 13 1.06 -7.62 -6.55
N ASP A 14 1.97 -8.22 -5.78
CA ASP A 14 1.63 -9.06 -4.64
C ASP A 14 1.30 -8.20 -3.42
N LEU A 15 0.02 -8.15 -3.08
CA LEU A 15 -0.49 -7.32 -1.99
C LEU A 15 -0.12 -7.90 -0.61
N ASP A 16 -0.09 -9.22 -0.46
CA ASP A 16 0.22 -9.86 0.81
C ASP A 16 1.68 -9.65 1.19
N GLU A 17 2.59 -9.74 0.21
CA GLU A 17 4.00 -9.39 0.38
C GLU A 17 4.17 -7.90 0.73
N LEU A 18 3.48 -7.01 0.02
CA LEU A 18 3.53 -5.56 0.28
C LEU A 18 3.07 -5.23 1.69
N LEU A 19 1.95 -5.81 2.15
CA LEU A 19 1.40 -5.57 3.48
C LEU A 19 2.28 -6.18 4.59
N ALA A 20 2.93 -7.32 4.33
CA ALA A 20 3.85 -7.92 5.28
C ALA A 20 5.15 -7.13 5.41
N LEU A 21 5.61 -6.49 4.33
CA LEU A 21 6.86 -5.76 4.32
C LEU A 21 6.69 -4.31 4.73
N ALA A 22 5.67 -3.59 4.27
CA ALA A 22 5.53 -2.14 4.40
C ALA A 22 5.07 -1.71 5.81
N ASP A 23 5.35 -0.45 6.17
CA ASP A 23 4.67 0.19 7.31
C ASP A 23 3.40 0.91 6.84
N ARG A 24 3.42 1.43 5.61
CA ARG A 24 2.32 2.19 4.98
C ARG A 24 2.21 1.84 3.51
N VAL A 25 0.98 1.87 3.00
CA VAL A 25 0.66 1.63 1.59
C VAL A 25 0.01 2.88 1.01
N LEU A 26 0.61 3.41 -0.06
CA LEU A 26 0.02 4.47 -0.88
C LEU A 26 -0.60 3.83 -2.11
N VAL A 27 -1.87 4.13 -2.38
CA VAL A 27 -2.58 3.62 -3.54
C VAL A 27 -2.69 4.69 -4.60
N LEU A 28 -2.22 4.38 -5.81
CA LEU A 28 -2.40 5.21 -6.99
C LEU A 28 -3.53 4.65 -7.87
N HIS A 29 -4.42 5.52 -8.32
CA HIS A 29 -5.45 5.21 -9.29
C HIS A 29 -5.56 6.38 -10.28
N GLU A 30 -5.52 6.09 -11.59
CA GLU A 30 -5.55 7.10 -12.67
C GLU A 30 -4.56 8.27 -12.48
N GLY A 31 -3.33 7.97 -12.05
CA GLY A 31 -2.28 8.97 -11.85
C GLY A 31 -2.50 9.88 -10.63
N ARG A 32 -3.47 9.59 -9.77
CA ARG A 32 -3.74 10.32 -8.53
C ARG A 32 -3.61 9.42 -7.32
N VAL A 33 -3.27 10.01 -6.17
CA VAL A 33 -3.29 9.31 -4.89
C VAL A 33 -4.74 9.08 -4.48
N ALA A 34 -5.16 7.83 -4.47
CA ALA A 34 -6.49 7.41 -4.03
C ALA A 34 -6.58 7.33 -2.50
N GLY A 35 -5.47 7.03 -1.82
CA GLY A 35 -5.40 7.01 -0.36
C GLY A 35 -4.05 6.52 0.16
N VAL A 36 -3.85 6.69 1.48
CA VAL A 36 -2.72 6.16 2.23
C VAL A 36 -3.26 5.41 3.44
N LEU A 37 -2.79 4.18 3.63
CA LEU A 37 -3.23 3.26 4.67
C LEU A 37 -2.02 2.79 5.47
N GLU A 38 -2.19 2.56 6.77
CA GLU A 38 -1.22 1.78 7.55
C GLU A 38 -1.24 0.34 7.05
N ALA A 39 -0.06 -0.25 6.86
CA ALA A 39 0.06 -1.61 6.34
C ALA A 39 -0.40 -2.61 7.42
N ALA A 40 -1.55 -3.23 7.17
CA ALA A 40 -2.11 -4.26 8.01
C ALA A 40 -2.84 -5.29 7.13
N ALA A 41 -2.78 -6.57 7.48
CA ALA A 41 -3.46 -7.62 6.72
C ALA A 41 -4.97 -7.36 6.57
N THR A 42 -5.59 -6.71 7.55
CA THR A 42 -7.03 -6.36 7.54
C THR A 42 -7.40 -5.28 6.52
N VAL A 43 -6.43 -4.53 5.97
CA VAL A 43 -6.71 -3.45 5.01
C VAL A 43 -6.60 -3.89 3.54
N ALA A 44 -6.27 -5.16 3.26
CA ALA A 44 -6.10 -5.66 1.89
C ALA A 44 -7.32 -5.36 1.00
N MET A 45 -8.53 -5.57 1.51
CA MET A 45 -9.76 -5.30 0.77
C MET A 45 -9.99 -3.79 0.55
N ALA A 46 -9.57 -2.94 1.49
CA ALA A 46 -9.63 -1.49 1.34
C ALA A 46 -8.63 -1.00 0.28
N VAL A 47 -7.40 -1.56 0.27
CA VAL A 47 -6.42 -1.31 -0.79
C VAL A 47 -6.97 -1.69 -2.15
N GLY A 48 -7.51 -2.91 -2.31
CA GLY A 48 -8.11 -3.36 -3.58
C GLY A 48 -9.28 -2.49 -4.05
N ARG A 49 -10.07 -1.95 -3.10
CA ARG A 49 -11.14 -0.99 -3.41
C ARG A 49 -10.58 0.32 -3.96
N LEU A 50 -9.56 0.88 -3.32
CA LEU A 50 -8.90 2.11 -3.78
C LEU A 50 -8.20 1.92 -5.14
N MET A 51 -7.62 0.73 -5.40
CA MET A 51 -6.98 0.40 -6.68
C MET A 51 -7.97 0.39 -7.85
N THR A 52 -9.23 0.01 -7.59
CA THR A 52 -10.31 -0.07 -8.57
C THR A 52 -11.15 1.21 -8.67
N GLY A 53 -10.79 2.27 -7.93
CA GLY A 53 -11.48 3.56 -7.94
C GLY A 53 -12.73 3.60 -7.05
N GLY A 54 -12.95 2.60 -6.20
CA GLY A 54 -14.02 2.61 -5.21
C GLY A 54 -13.73 3.55 -4.04
N SER A 55 -14.75 4.25 -3.55
CA SER A 55 -14.64 5.09 -2.34
C SER A 55 -14.55 4.22 -1.07
N ALA A 56 -13.65 4.59 -0.15
CA ALA A 56 -13.44 3.93 1.14
C ALA A 56 -14.67 4.00 2.05
#